data_AF-A0A916K511-F1
#
_entry.id   AF-A0A916K511-F1
#
_cell.length_a   1.000
_cell.length_b   1.000
_cell.length_c   1.000
_cell.angle_alpha   90.00
_cell.angle_beta   90.00
_cell.angle_gamma   90.00
#
_symmetry.space_group_name_H-M   'P 1'
#
loop_
_entity.id
_entity.type
_entity.pdbx_description
1 polymer ?
#
loop_
_entity_poly.entity_id
_entity_poly.type
_entity_poly.pdbx_seq_one_letter_code
_entity_poly.pdbx_strand_id
1 'polypeptide(L)' 'MKLNSLSIENFRNFSNISVDLTNQNVIFGMNDMGKTNFMYALRFLLDKDIRSVVKNTTNTRYGRIIEIPD' A
#
# COMPACT_ATOMS: atom_id res chain seq x y z
N MET A 1 8.63 15.88 -4.59
CA MET A 1 8.09 14.72 -5.32
C MET A 1 6.61 14.96 -5.58
N LYS A 2 6.09 14.64 -6.77
CA LYS A 2 4.66 14.77 -7.09
C LYS A 2 4.09 13.37 -7.39
N LEU A 3 3.01 13.01 -6.70
CA LEU A 3 2.27 11.76 -6.94
C LEU A 3 1.10 12.09 -7.87
N ASN A 4 1.11 11.53 -9.08
CA ASN A 4 0.06 11.77 -10.07
C ASN A 4 -0.98 10.65 -10.12
N SER A 5 -0.58 9.43 -9.79
CA SER A 5 -1.46 8.27 -9.76
C SER A 5 -0.93 7.20 -8.80
N LEU A 6 -1.82 6.33 -8.34
CA LEU A 6 -1.53 5.18 -7.51
C LEU A 6 -2.27 3.97 -8.06
N SER A 7 -1.53 2.89 -8.34
CA SER A 7 -2.09 1.56 -8.60
C SER A 7 -1.78 0.64 -7.44
N ILE A 8 -2.78 -0.09 -6.96
CA ILE A 8 -2.64 -1.07 -5.88
C ILE A 8 -3.21 -2.40 -6.37
N GLU A 9 -2.40 -3.45 -6.31
CA GLU A 9 -2.79 -4.80 -6.71
C GLU A 9 -2.40 -5.79 -5.62
N ASN A 10 -3.30 -6.72 -5.30
CA ASN A 10 -3.09 -7.80 -4.32
C ASN A 10 -2.54 -7.31 -2.97
N PHE A 11 -3.03 -6.17 -2.46
CA PHE A 11 -2.59 -5.57 -1.21
C PHE A 11 -3.75 -5.49 -0.22
N ARG A 12 -3.67 -6.26 0.86
CA ARG A 12 -4.72 -6.37 1.88
C ARG A 12 -6.08 -6.68 1.24
N ASN A 13 -7.07 -5.80 1.43
CA ASN A 13 -8.42 -5.96 0.89
C ASN A 13 -8.58 -5.45 -0.56
N PHE A 14 -7.54 -4.92 -1.20
CA PHE A 14 -7.59 -4.48 -2.59
C PHE A 14 -7.08 -5.58 -3.53
N SER A 15 -7.99 -6.09 -4.37
CA SER A 15 -7.62 -6.97 -5.48
C SER A 15 -6.94 -6.17 -6.60
N ASN A 16 -7.58 -5.08 -7.03
CA ASN A 16 -7.04 -4.13 -8.01
C ASN A 16 -7.76 -2.77 -7.85
N ILE A 17 -7.01 -1.69 -7.65
CA ILE A 17 -7.50 -0.32 -7.78
C ILE A 17 -6.50 0.56 -8.52
N SER A 18 -7.00 1.54 -9.28
CA SER A 18 -6.22 2.59 -9.89
C SER A 18 -6.88 3.94 -9.62
N VAL A 19 -6.11 4.89 -9.08
CA VAL A 19 -6.62 6.19 -8.65
C VAL A 19 -5.66 7.29 -9.10
N ASP A 20 -6.19 8.31 -9.77
CA ASP A 20 -5.46 9.53 -10.06
C ASP A 20 -5.41 10.43 -8.82
N LEU A 21 -4.23 11.00 -8.57
CA LEU A 21 -3.95 11.84 -7.43
C LEU A 21 -3.72 13.28 -7.89
N THR A 22 -4.30 14.22 -7.15
CA THR A 22 -4.07 15.65 -7.33
C THR A 22 -3.32 16.23 -6.13
N ASN A 23 -3.16 17.55 -6.08
CA ASN A 23 -2.53 18.22 -4.93
C ASN A 23 -3.34 18.05 -3.63
N GLN A 24 -4.66 17.86 -3.73
CA GLN A 24 -5.55 17.67 -2.59
C GLN A 24 -6.51 16.53 -2.89
N ASN A 25 -6.46 15.48 -2.08
CA ASN A 25 -7.29 14.30 -2.24
C ASN A 25 -8.08 14.08 -0.96
N VAL A 26 -9.36 13.74 -1.09
CA VAL A 26 -10.25 13.42 0.03
C VAL A 26 -10.62 11.95 -0.07
N ILE A 27 -10.31 11.19 0.99
CA ILE A 27 -10.66 9.77 1.09
C ILE A 27 -11.82 9.64 2.07
N PHE A 28 -12.97 9.19 1.58
CA PHE A 28 -14.20 9.08 2.37
C PHE A 28 -14.93 7.76 2.09
N GLY A 29 -15.87 7.41 2.96
CA GLY A 29 -16.64 6.16 2.89
C GLY A 29 -16.84 5.53 4.27
N MET A 30 -17.62 4.46 4.35
CA MET A 30 -17.89 3.74 5.60
C MET A 30 -16.61 3.13 6.20
N ASN A 31 -16.62 2.89 7.51
CA ASN A 31 -15.51 2.22 8.19
C ASN A 31 -15.30 0.81 7.62
N ASP A 32 -14.07 0.33 7.73
CA ASP A 32 -13.65 -0.99 7.25
C ASP A 32 -13.73 -1.24 5.74
N MET A 33 -14.07 -0.22 4.94
CA MET A 33 -14.08 -0.28 3.46
C MET A 33 -12.69 -0.18 2.82
N GLY A 34 -11.61 -0.16 3.61
CA GLY A 34 -10.23 -0.11 3.10
C GLY A 34 -9.57 1.28 3.08
N LYS A 35 -10.19 2.33 3.64
CA LYS A 35 -9.59 3.67 3.71
C LYS A 35 -8.22 3.67 4.40
N THR A 36 -8.11 2.99 5.54
CA THR A 36 -6.84 2.82 6.28
C THR A 36 -5.83 2.01 5.47
N ASN A 37 -6.27 0.99 4.73
CA ASN A 37 -5.42 0.16 3.88
C ASN A 37 -4.85 0.96 2.69
N PHE A 38 -5.63 1.89 2.13
CA PHE A 38 -5.17 2.80 1.07
C PHE A 38 -4.04 3.70 1.60
N MET A 39 -4.24 4.27 2.78
CA MET A 39 -3.20 5.06 3.45
C MET A 39 -1.96 4.23 3.78
N TYR A 40 -2.14 2.95 4.16
CA TYR A 40 -1.03 2.03 4.38
C TYR A 40 -0.24 1.73 3.11
N ALA A 41 -0.89 1.59 1.95
CA ALA A 41 -0.18 1.41 0.68
C ALA A 41 0.67 2.64 0.33
N LEU A 42 0.14 3.85 0.52
CA LEU A 42 0.91 5.08 0.39
C LEU A 42 2.08 5.12 1.36
N ARG A 43 1.85 4.75 2.62
CA ARG A 43 2.89 4.71 3.64
C ARG A 43 3.97 3.69 3.30
N PHE A 44 3.62 2.50 2.83
CA PHE A 44 4.56 1.49 2.35
C PHE A 44 5.48 2.03 1.24
N LEU A 45 4.93 2.80 0.30
CA LEU A 45 5.70 3.40 -0.79
C LEU A 45 6.64 4.52 -0.31
N LEU A 46 6.22 5.34 0.66
CA LEU A 46 6.92 6.58 1.04
C LEU A 46 7.78 6.43 2.29
N ASP A 47 7.32 5.70 3.29
CA ASP A 47 7.98 5.50 4.58
C ASP A 47 9.11 4.46 4.49
N LYS A 48 10.35 4.93 4.69
CA LYS A 48 11.56 4.10 4.59
C LYS A 48 11.62 3.04 5.69
N ASP A 49 11.09 3.34 6.88
CA ASP A 49 11.20 2.45 8.03
C ASP A 49 10.28 1.24 7.84
N ILE A 50 9.08 1.46 7.32
CA ILE A 50 8.18 0.36 6.91
C ILE A 50 8.81 -0.51 5.83
N ARG A 51 9.44 0.09 4.81
CA ARG A 51 10.18 -0.68 3.80
C ARG A 51 11.33 -1.47 4.40
N SER A 52 11.92 -1.00 5.50
CA SER A 52 13.01 -1.70 6.18
C SER A 52 12.51 -2.88 7.00
N VAL A 53 11.36 -2.78 7.67
CA VAL A 53 10.73 -3.88 8.41
C VAL A 53 10.39 -5.04 7.46
N VAL A 54 9.87 -4.71 6.27
CA VAL A 54 9.52 -5.67 5.22
C VAL A 54 10.73 -6.42 4.63
N LYS A 55 11.94 -5.85 4.72
CA LYS A 55 13.17 -6.52 4.24
C LYS A 55 13.56 -7.75 5.05
N ASN A 56 12.92 -8.01 6.19
CA ASN A 56 12.98 -9.30 6.88
C ASN A 56 12.13 -10.35 6.12
N THR A 57 12.43 -10.48 4.83
CA THR A 57 11.75 -11.35 3.86
C THR A 57 12.30 -12.76 3.99
N THR A 58 11.41 -13.75 4.11
CA THR A 58 11.80 -15.15 3.92
C THR A 58 11.93 -15.42 2.41
N ASN A 59 13.13 -15.82 1.99
CA ASN A 59 13.36 -16.23 0.61
C ASN A 59 12.80 -17.65 0.44
N THR A 60 11.75 -17.81 -0.36
CA THR A 60 11.15 -19.12 -0.63
C THR A 60 11.53 -19.62 -2.03
N ARG A 61 11.29 -20.90 -2.31
CA ARG A 61 11.54 -21.48 -3.65
C ARG A 61 10.65 -20.90 -4.77
N TYR A 62 9.57 -20.21 -4.43
CA TYR A 62 8.62 -19.59 -5.37
C TYR A 62 8.75 -18.06 -5.45
N GLY A 63 9.69 -17.46 -4.72
CA GLY A 63 9.91 -16.02 -4.70
C GLY A 63 10.04 -15.43 -3.29
N ARG A 64 9.94 -14.11 -3.21
CA ARG A 64 9.97 -13.36 -1.94
C ARG A 64 8.55 -13.23 -1.38
N ILE A 65 8.34 -13.72 -0.16
CA ILE A 65 7.12 -13.45 0.60
C ILE A 65 7.38 -12.22 1.47
N ILE A 66 6.64 -11.16 1.18
CA ILE A 66 6.66 -9.93 1.98
C ILE A 66 5.52 -10.02 2.98
N GLU A 67 5.85 -10.19 4.26
CA GLU A 67 4.88 -9.96 5.32
C GLU A 67 4.68 -8.45 5.47
N ILE A 68 3.43 -8.03 5.25
CA ILE A 68 3.00 -6.66 5.47
C ILE A 68 2.34 -6.66 6.85
N PRO A 69 2.94 -6.03 7.88
CA PRO A 69 2.33 -5.96 9.20
C PRO A 69 0.93 -5.35 9.10
N ASP A 70 0.03 -5.77 9.98
CA ASP A 70 -1.32 -5.19 10.09
C ASP A 70 -1.27 -3.68 10.45
#